data_AF-A0A4Y9Q843-F1
#
_entry.id   AF-A0A4Y9Q843-F1
#
_cell.length_a   1.000
_cell.length_b   1.000
_cell.length_c   1.000
_cell.angle_alpha   90.00
_cell.angle_beta   90.00
_cell.angle_gamma   90.00
#
_symmetry.space_group_name_H-M   'P 1'
#
loop_
_entity.id
_entity.type
_entity.pdbx_description
1 polymer ?
#
loop_
_entity_poly.entity_id
_entity_poly.type
_entity_poly.pdbx_seq_one_letter_code
_entity_poly.pdbx_strand_id
1 'polypeptide(L)'
;MTLPPDTGDPDVEARYRALYFLHAQSPDFSDIDLGVLPEFRDLTVGGCLRRVAAASAEEIPVSERLAVLYDVARAGLPDHESLQDEYRGVVDSALALRRDRPERDAPDLAPEDLLDDLVRSAADGVPFDTTRSASAFAHHETAFVGENVCTIREVKIGGVRATWVFSEFETDAPFEHVADWVDPRNWSRWGPAFFRRMELLLSPPAPIDISPPPAADQHWHGVFHEEVRLVKLVNTLLRCSYWRGQGAAGMTYDLDVSLDREIDVDRGFLLVTELGTARRVQVLKIVSFTDDWWDRVARLVCPFWTDWIRAAVEGGTKSVPTEPTHTPPLDPSSCVTTMDAWATFLADSARPYIELGSDATSRIRSRAYSADDVLADSAVVWSRLAKDWATAWNVWTDTVDEIAREGLDAGLTPPGMPREAGRRGGTTAAGAAPADVGGSVVMVPGLTGSDRLVCTDLLSIDASTATIPARDVAVTVQALPDGTVGARVQVRDATVPHGLYVGDLNTPDGRLLAPVHFYVSQATGA
;
A
#
# COMPACT_ATOMS: atom_id res chain seq x y z
N MET A 1 16.61 -28.11 -2.74
CA MET A 1 16.24 -27.15 -1.69
C MET A 1 14.97 -27.67 -1.06
N THR A 2 15.08 -28.34 0.08
CA THR A 2 13.92 -28.76 0.88
C THR A 2 13.32 -27.51 1.50
N LEU A 3 12.01 -27.29 1.32
CA LEU A 3 11.27 -26.25 2.01
C LEU A 3 11.56 -26.36 3.52
N PRO A 4 11.75 -25.23 4.24
CA PRO A 4 11.80 -25.26 5.69
C PRO A 4 10.52 -25.92 6.22
N PRO A 5 10.58 -26.68 7.32
CA PRO A 5 9.37 -27.15 7.98
C PRO A 5 8.51 -25.95 8.36
N ASP A 6 7.20 -26.11 8.21
CA ASP A 6 6.19 -25.15 8.67
C ASP A 6 6.35 -24.96 10.20
N THR A 7 7.04 -23.88 10.60
CA THR A 7 7.33 -23.56 12.01
C THR A 7 6.28 -22.63 12.63
N GLY A 8 5.14 -22.43 11.98
CA GLY A 8 4.01 -21.74 12.58
C GLY A 8 3.52 -22.52 13.81
N ASP A 9 3.67 -21.95 15.00
CA ASP A 9 2.97 -22.45 16.17
C ASP A 9 1.45 -22.30 15.90
N PRO A 10 0.71 -23.41 15.73
CA PRO A 10 -0.69 -23.37 15.29
C PRO A 10 -1.60 -22.61 16.28
N ASP A 11 -1.20 -22.51 17.55
CA ASP A 11 -1.93 -21.72 18.53
C ASP A 11 -1.77 -20.21 18.30
N VAL A 12 -0.61 -19.79 17.79
CA VAL A 12 -0.36 -18.37 17.46
C VAL A 12 -1.15 -17.98 16.22
N GLU A 13 -1.13 -18.77 15.16
CA GLU A 13 -1.93 -18.48 13.95
C GLU A 13 -3.42 -18.32 14.26
N ALA A 14 -3.95 -19.18 15.13
CA ALA A 14 -5.33 -19.09 15.55
C ALA A 14 -5.66 -17.80 16.33
N ARG A 15 -4.69 -17.22 17.06
CA ARG A 15 -4.83 -15.91 17.73
C ARG A 15 -4.86 -14.76 16.72
N TYR A 16 -4.01 -14.78 15.69
CA TYR A 16 -4.04 -13.76 14.63
C TYR A 16 -5.33 -13.82 13.82
N ARG A 17 -5.77 -15.02 13.43
CA ARG A 17 -7.07 -15.20 12.75
C ARG A 17 -8.22 -14.68 13.59
N ALA A 18 -8.19 -14.91 14.91
CA ALA A 18 -9.17 -14.33 15.82
C ALA A 18 -9.14 -12.80 15.83
N LEU A 19 -7.96 -12.18 15.81
CA LEU A 19 -7.81 -10.72 15.76
C LEU A 19 -8.33 -10.16 14.42
N TYR A 20 -7.95 -10.74 13.28
CA TYR A 20 -8.49 -10.37 11.96
C TYR A 20 -10.03 -10.47 11.92
N PHE A 21 -10.58 -11.57 12.43
CA PHE A 21 -12.02 -11.79 12.47
C PHE A 21 -12.77 -10.74 13.28
N LEU A 22 -12.20 -10.31 14.42
CA LEU A 22 -12.80 -9.31 15.29
C LEU A 22 -12.70 -7.90 14.68
N HIS A 23 -11.57 -7.51 14.08
CA HIS A 23 -11.47 -6.24 13.36
C HIS A 23 -12.44 -6.17 12.18
N ALA A 24 -12.65 -7.28 11.46
CA ALA A 24 -13.60 -7.35 10.35
C ALA A 24 -15.07 -7.16 10.79
N GLN A 25 -15.37 -7.16 12.10
CA GLN A 25 -16.71 -6.79 12.58
C GLN A 25 -16.96 -5.27 12.47
N SER A 26 -15.90 -4.45 12.35
CA SER A 26 -16.03 -3.01 12.18
C SER A 26 -16.89 -2.68 10.94
N PRO A 27 -17.74 -1.64 11.00
CA PRO A 27 -18.52 -1.18 9.85
C PRO A 27 -17.69 -0.90 8.60
N ASP A 28 -16.41 -0.53 8.76
CA ASP A 28 -15.48 -0.21 7.69
C ASP A 28 -15.17 -1.41 6.77
N PHE A 29 -15.45 -2.64 7.23
CA PHE A 29 -15.19 -3.88 6.51
C PHE A 29 -16.47 -4.68 6.21
N SER A 30 -17.63 -4.03 6.28
CA SER A 30 -18.94 -4.68 6.06
C SER A 30 -19.13 -5.30 4.67
N ASP A 31 -18.28 -4.94 3.69
CA ASP A 31 -18.23 -5.54 2.35
C ASP A 31 -17.38 -6.82 2.26
N ILE A 32 -16.64 -7.18 3.32
CA ILE A 32 -15.75 -8.34 3.34
C ILE A 32 -16.41 -9.50 4.08
N ASP A 33 -16.86 -10.51 3.33
CA ASP A 33 -17.30 -11.79 3.91
C ASP A 33 -16.09 -12.72 4.14
N LEU A 34 -15.57 -12.74 5.36
CA LEU A 34 -14.49 -13.68 5.73
C LEU A 34 -14.96 -15.14 5.76
N GLY A 35 -16.26 -15.43 5.87
CA GLY A 35 -16.79 -16.80 5.97
C GLY A 35 -16.58 -17.65 4.71
N VAL A 36 -16.28 -17.00 3.57
CA VAL A 36 -15.92 -17.69 2.32
C VAL A 36 -14.57 -18.42 2.44
N LEU A 37 -13.70 -17.94 3.33
CA LEU A 37 -12.39 -18.54 3.58
C LEU A 37 -12.48 -19.72 4.56
N PRO A 38 -11.90 -20.88 4.21
CA PRO A 38 -11.87 -22.05 5.10
C PRO A 38 -11.34 -21.75 6.50
N GLU A 39 -10.37 -20.84 6.63
CA GLU A 39 -9.67 -20.52 7.88
C GLU A 39 -10.52 -19.70 8.87
N PHE A 40 -11.58 -19.05 8.38
CA PHE A 40 -12.45 -18.17 9.18
C PHE A 40 -13.87 -18.71 9.37
N ARG A 41 -14.27 -19.72 8.59
CA ARG A 41 -15.65 -20.25 8.52
C ARG A 41 -16.25 -20.64 9.87
N ASP A 42 -15.43 -21.20 10.76
CA ASP A 42 -15.89 -21.74 12.05
C ASP A 42 -15.60 -20.81 13.24
N LEU A 43 -15.15 -19.57 12.98
CA LEU A 43 -14.87 -18.60 14.03
C LEU A 43 -16.16 -17.95 14.57
N THR A 44 -16.17 -17.70 15.87
CA THR A 44 -17.25 -16.99 16.57
C THR A 44 -16.67 -15.83 17.37
N VAL A 45 -17.43 -14.75 17.55
CA VAL A 45 -16.99 -13.56 18.30
C VAL A 45 -16.48 -13.95 19.69
N GLY A 46 -17.27 -14.71 20.47
CA GLY A 46 -16.86 -15.16 21.81
C GLY A 46 -15.62 -16.06 21.79
N GLY A 47 -15.48 -16.95 20.81
CA GLY A 47 -14.28 -17.78 20.64
C GLY A 47 -13.03 -16.94 20.38
N CYS A 48 -13.16 -15.91 19.53
CA CYS A 48 -12.07 -15.01 19.19
C CYS A 48 -11.68 -14.11 20.36
N LEU A 49 -12.65 -13.52 21.08
CA LEU A 49 -12.40 -12.70 22.26
C LEU A 49 -11.60 -13.46 23.34
N ARG A 50 -11.96 -14.73 23.62
CA ARG A 50 -11.19 -15.57 24.56
C ARG A 50 -9.76 -15.83 24.10
N ARG A 51 -9.54 -16.03 22.80
CA ARG A 51 -8.18 -16.23 22.23
C ARG A 51 -7.34 -14.96 22.37
N VAL A 52 -7.92 -13.80 22.08
CA VAL A 52 -7.26 -12.50 22.23
C VAL A 52 -6.92 -12.22 23.70
N ALA A 53 -7.86 -12.47 24.62
CA ALA A 53 -7.63 -12.31 26.05
C ALA A 53 -6.49 -13.20 26.58
N ALA A 54 -6.38 -14.43 26.07
CA ALA A 54 -5.37 -15.40 26.50
C ALA A 54 -3.98 -15.23 25.85
N ALA A 55 -3.84 -14.38 24.83
CA ALA A 55 -2.58 -14.16 24.14
C ALA A 55 -1.55 -13.44 25.04
N SER A 56 -0.27 -13.73 24.85
CA SER A 56 0.80 -12.97 25.51
C SER A 56 0.92 -11.55 24.93
N ALA A 57 1.65 -10.66 25.60
CA ALA A 57 1.94 -9.32 25.07
C ALA A 57 2.82 -9.32 23.80
N GLU A 58 3.61 -10.38 23.58
CA GLU A 58 4.47 -10.53 22.39
C GLU A 58 3.66 -11.00 21.16
N GLU A 59 2.51 -11.63 21.41
CA GLU A 59 1.61 -12.12 20.36
C GLU A 59 0.57 -11.07 20.00
N ILE A 60 -0.12 -10.54 21.01
CA ILE A 60 -1.07 -9.45 20.83
C ILE A 60 -0.68 -8.41 21.86
N PRO A 61 -0.30 -7.18 21.48
CA PRO A 61 0.04 -6.12 22.43
C PRO A 61 -1.22 -5.46 23.02
N VAL A 62 -1.02 -4.58 24.01
CA VAL A 62 -2.11 -3.83 24.66
C VAL A 62 -2.86 -2.98 23.64
N SER A 63 -2.14 -2.31 22.73
CA SER A 63 -2.66 -1.53 21.62
C SER A 63 -3.69 -2.28 20.77
N GLU A 64 -3.39 -3.51 20.38
CA GLU A 64 -4.32 -4.32 19.58
C GLU A 64 -5.56 -4.75 20.37
N ARG A 65 -5.43 -5.01 21.68
CA ARG A 65 -6.60 -5.29 22.53
C ARG A 65 -7.53 -4.08 22.63
N LEU A 66 -6.96 -2.89 22.77
CA LEU A 66 -7.74 -1.65 22.82
C LEU A 66 -8.37 -1.33 21.46
N ALA A 67 -7.62 -1.48 20.37
CA ALA A 67 -8.10 -1.27 19.01
C ALA A 67 -9.26 -2.22 18.65
N VAL A 68 -9.11 -3.52 18.95
CA VAL A 68 -10.17 -4.49 18.64
C VAL A 68 -11.42 -4.26 19.47
N LEU A 69 -11.28 -3.88 20.75
CA LEU A 69 -12.42 -3.51 21.61
C LEU A 69 -13.14 -2.25 21.10
N TYR A 70 -12.40 -1.28 20.58
CA TYR A 70 -12.99 -0.09 19.94
C TYR A 70 -13.76 -0.47 18.65
N ASP A 71 -13.19 -1.31 17.80
CA ASP A 71 -13.80 -1.72 16.53
C ASP A 71 -15.08 -2.55 16.73
N VAL A 72 -15.07 -3.51 17.65
CA VAL A 72 -16.28 -4.26 17.99
C VAL A 72 -17.31 -3.38 18.72
N ALA A 73 -16.88 -2.34 19.43
CA ALA A 73 -17.80 -1.34 20.00
C ALA A 73 -18.47 -0.48 18.92
N ARG A 74 -17.74 -0.09 17.85
CA ARG A 74 -18.32 0.57 16.67
C ARG A 74 -19.36 -0.31 15.97
N ALA A 75 -19.18 -1.64 16.03
CA ALA A 75 -20.13 -2.61 15.53
C ALA A 75 -21.34 -2.86 16.47
N GLY A 76 -21.43 -2.14 17.60
CA GLY A 76 -22.51 -2.29 18.57
C GLY A 76 -22.35 -3.47 19.53
N LEU A 77 -21.10 -3.94 19.74
CA LEU A 77 -20.76 -5.10 20.57
C LEU A 77 -21.58 -6.35 20.21
N PRO A 78 -21.24 -7.05 19.11
CA PRO A 78 -21.95 -8.25 18.69
C PRO A 78 -22.17 -9.25 19.83
N ASP A 79 -23.43 -9.69 20.01
CA ASP A 79 -23.84 -10.64 21.05
C ASP A 79 -23.51 -10.23 22.50
N HIS A 80 -23.37 -8.92 22.78
CA HIS A 80 -22.91 -8.38 24.07
C HIS A 80 -23.58 -8.99 25.31
N GLU A 81 -24.92 -9.11 25.33
CA GLU A 81 -25.66 -9.66 26.47
C GLU A 81 -25.21 -11.09 26.82
N SER A 82 -24.81 -11.87 25.83
CA SER A 82 -24.37 -13.26 25.99
C SER A 82 -22.85 -13.43 26.10
N LEU A 83 -22.08 -12.40 25.75
CA LEU A 83 -20.61 -12.41 25.70
C LEU A 83 -19.97 -11.42 26.69
N GLN A 84 -20.70 -11.00 27.72
CA GLN A 84 -20.23 -10.00 28.69
C GLN A 84 -18.90 -10.41 29.35
N ASP A 85 -18.77 -11.69 29.72
CA ASP A 85 -17.56 -12.23 30.35
C ASP A 85 -16.37 -12.25 29.38
N GLU A 86 -16.60 -12.53 28.09
CA GLU A 86 -15.56 -12.52 27.07
C GLU A 86 -15.04 -11.12 26.78
N TYR A 87 -15.93 -10.13 26.67
CA TYR A 87 -15.52 -8.72 26.54
C TYR A 87 -14.71 -8.27 27.75
N ARG A 88 -15.20 -8.58 28.95
CA ARG A 88 -14.48 -8.30 30.21
C ARG A 88 -13.11 -8.98 30.22
N GLY A 89 -13.00 -10.21 29.74
CA GLY A 89 -11.74 -10.94 29.68
C GLY A 89 -10.66 -10.23 28.83
N VAL A 90 -11.03 -9.61 27.72
CA VAL A 90 -10.08 -8.83 26.89
C VAL A 90 -9.65 -7.55 27.61
N VAL A 91 -10.58 -6.87 28.27
CA VAL A 91 -10.32 -5.67 29.09
C VAL A 91 -9.37 -5.99 30.25
N ASP A 92 -9.67 -7.04 31.02
CA ASP A 92 -8.84 -7.51 32.13
C ASP A 92 -7.41 -7.86 31.65
N SER A 93 -7.32 -8.50 30.48
CA SER A 93 -6.05 -8.82 29.83
C SER A 93 -5.25 -7.57 29.43
N ALA A 94 -5.90 -6.55 28.87
CA ALA A 94 -5.25 -5.27 28.53
C ALA A 94 -4.74 -4.54 29.78
N LEU A 95 -5.55 -4.48 30.84
CA LEU A 95 -5.17 -3.86 32.12
C LEU A 95 -4.01 -4.59 32.80
N ALA A 96 -3.98 -5.92 32.72
CA ALA A 96 -2.91 -6.74 33.30
C ALA A 96 -1.56 -6.58 32.57
N LEU A 97 -1.58 -6.23 31.28
CA LEU A 97 -0.40 -6.14 30.43
C LEU A 97 0.19 -4.73 30.30
N ARG A 98 -0.40 -3.71 30.92
CA ARG A 98 0.15 -2.34 30.91
C ARG A 98 1.60 -2.35 31.44
N ARG A 99 2.59 -2.13 30.57
CA ARG A 99 4.01 -2.39 30.88
C ARG A 99 4.76 -1.18 31.45
N ASP A 100 4.34 0.04 31.12
CA ASP A 100 5.22 1.21 31.21
C ASP A 100 4.83 2.29 32.23
N ARG A 101 3.96 1.96 33.19
CA ARG A 101 3.72 2.84 34.34
C ARG A 101 4.13 2.15 35.64
N PRO A 102 4.92 2.81 36.50
CA PRO A 102 5.02 2.38 37.89
C PRO A 102 3.60 2.24 38.43
N GLU A 103 3.26 1.11 39.05
CA GLU A 103 1.91 0.86 39.62
C GLU A 103 1.41 2.02 40.51
N ARG A 104 2.35 2.84 41.01
CA ARG A 104 2.10 4.01 41.84
C ARG A 104 1.52 5.23 41.10
N ASP A 105 1.71 5.34 39.79
CA ASP A 105 1.34 6.52 38.98
C ASP A 105 0.21 6.22 37.98
N ALA A 106 -0.24 4.96 37.88
CA ALA A 106 -1.41 4.59 37.09
C ALA A 106 -2.68 4.74 37.94
N PRO A 107 -3.71 5.47 37.48
CA PRO A 107 -4.99 5.51 38.18
C PRO A 107 -5.56 4.10 38.29
N ASP A 108 -6.19 3.82 39.44
CA ASP A 108 -7.00 2.61 39.59
C ASP A 108 -8.19 2.72 38.63
N LEU A 109 -8.30 1.77 37.71
CA LEU A 109 -9.26 1.79 36.61
C LEU A 109 -10.05 0.49 36.63
N ALA A 110 -11.36 0.60 36.85
CA ALA A 110 -12.23 -0.58 36.80
C ALA A 110 -12.33 -1.08 35.35
N PRO A 111 -12.38 -2.40 35.11
CA PRO A 111 -12.59 -2.95 33.77
C PRO A 111 -13.82 -2.37 33.08
N GLU A 112 -14.90 -2.17 33.82
CA GLU A 112 -16.15 -1.60 33.33
C GLU A 112 -15.97 -0.16 32.84
N ASP A 113 -15.19 0.66 33.55
CA ASP A 113 -14.91 2.05 33.16
C ASP A 113 -14.16 2.11 31.82
N LEU A 114 -13.20 1.20 31.60
CA LEU A 114 -12.45 1.11 30.35
C LEU A 114 -13.35 0.72 29.17
N LEU A 115 -14.18 -0.30 29.35
CA LEU A 115 -15.11 -0.74 28.30
C LEU A 115 -16.14 0.35 27.98
N ASP A 116 -16.71 1.00 29.00
CA ASP A 116 -17.68 2.09 28.83
C ASP A 116 -17.07 3.30 28.10
N ASP A 117 -15.83 3.67 28.40
CA ASP A 117 -15.15 4.77 27.71
C ASP A 117 -14.84 4.40 26.25
N LEU A 118 -14.42 3.16 25.95
CA LEU A 118 -14.23 2.69 24.57
C LEU A 118 -15.55 2.71 23.79
N VAL A 119 -16.64 2.22 24.38
CA VAL A 119 -17.98 2.25 23.78
C VAL A 119 -18.46 3.66 23.51
N ARG A 120 -18.29 4.57 24.47
CA ARG A 120 -18.67 5.98 24.30
C ARG A 120 -17.84 6.63 23.20
N SER A 121 -16.52 6.44 23.21
CA SER A 121 -15.61 6.98 22.20
C SER A 121 -15.96 6.48 20.79
N ALA A 122 -16.28 5.19 20.65
CA ALA A 122 -16.72 4.59 19.40
C ALA A 122 -18.07 5.14 18.91
N ALA A 123 -19.04 5.29 19.82
CA ALA A 123 -20.36 5.83 19.50
C ALA A 123 -20.31 7.31 19.09
N ASP A 124 -19.46 8.10 19.74
CA ASP A 124 -19.27 9.53 19.46
C ASP A 124 -18.36 9.77 18.24
N GLY A 125 -17.68 8.73 17.73
CA GLY A 125 -16.75 8.82 16.61
C GLY A 125 -15.51 9.66 16.94
N VAL A 126 -15.06 9.62 18.19
CA VAL A 126 -13.88 10.35 18.67
C VAL A 126 -12.73 9.41 19.02
N PRO A 127 -11.48 9.89 18.98
CA PRO A 127 -10.31 9.09 19.34
C PRO A 127 -10.33 8.69 20.82
N PHE A 128 -9.93 7.45 21.11
CA PHE A 128 -9.94 6.92 22.47
C PHE A 128 -8.95 7.65 23.40
N ASP A 129 -7.86 8.19 22.86
CA ASP A 129 -6.84 8.93 23.62
C ASP A 129 -7.38 10.20 24.32
N THR A 130 -8.55 10.69 23.90
CA THR A 130 -9.26 11.81 24.52
C THR A 130 -10.02 11.43 25.79
N THR A 131 -10.15 10.14 26.09
CA THR A 131 -10.91 9.63 27.24
C THR A 131 -10.09 9.64 28.53
N ARG A 132 -10.79 9.54 29.67
CA ARG A 132 -10.11 9.42 30.97
C ARG A 132 -9.36 8.10 31.08
N SER A 133 -9.97 7.00 30.63
CA SER A 133 -9.39 5.66 30.71
C SER A 133 -8.09 5.53 29.91
N ALA A 134 -7.98 6.21 28.76
CA ALA A 134 -6.75 6.22 27.97
C ALA A 134 -5.53 6.78 28.74
N SER A 135 -5.74 7.71 29.68
CA SER A 135 -4.65 8.27 30.50
C SER A 135 -3.96 7.25 31.43
N ALA A 136 -4.55 6.05 31.59
CA ALA A 136 -3.97 4.94 32.32
C ALA A 136 -2.91 4.15 31.53
N PHE A 137 -2.80 4.38 30.23
CA PHE A 137 -1.91 3.69 29.31
C PHE A 137 -0.75 4.60 28.86
N ALA A 138 0.27 4.01 28.25
CA ALA A 138 1.28 4.76 27.52
C ALA A 138 0.69 5.30 26.21
N HIS A 139 1.22 6.43 25.72
CA HIS A 139 0.69 7.08 24.52
C HIS A 139 0.68 6.15 23.29
N HIS A 140 1.76 5.39 23.07
CA HIS A 140 1.84 4.45 21.95
C HIS A 140 0.83 3.29 22.06
N GLU A 141 0.34 2.94 23.25
CA GLU A 141 -0.67 1.90 23.42
C GLU A 141 -2.07 2.39 22.98
N THR A 142 -2.32 3.70 23.00
CA THR A 142 -3.64 4.30 22.69
C THR A 142 -3.66 5.13 21.41
N ALA A 143 -2.50 5.50 20.88
CA ALA A 143 -2.37 6.28 19.66
C ALA A 143 -3.16 5.66 18.50
N PHE A 144 -3.89 6.49 17.78
CA PHE A 144 -4.68 6.11 16.61
C PHE A 144 -5.84 5.14 16.86
N VAL A 145 -6.18 4.80 18.11
CA VAL A 145 -7.40 4.04 18.42
C VAL A 145 -8.62 4.92 18.16
N GLY A 146 -9.36 4.61 17.09
CA GLY A 146 -10.47 5.43 16.61
C GLY A 146 -10.09 6.56 15.65
N GLU A 147 -8.87 6.53 15.12
CA GLU A 147 -8.42 7.47 14.08
C GLU A 147 -8.03 6.74 12.80
N ASN A 148 -8.10 7.46 11.68
CA ASN A 148 -7.65 6.95 10.41
C ASN A 148 -6.22 7.41 10.11
N VAL A 149 -5.23 6.60 10.52
CA VAL A 149 -3.81 6.79 10.16
C VAL A 149 -3.40 5.92 8.96
N CYS A 150 -4.24 4.98 8.52
CA CYS A 150 -3.95 4.02 7.47
C CYS A 150 -4.91 4.20 6.30
N THR A 151 -4.40 4.78 5.21
CA THR A 151 -5.16 4.98 3.97
C THR A 151 -4.84 3.87 2.98
N ILE A 152 -5.88 3.23 2.46
CA ILE A 152 -5.77 2.22 1.41
C ILE A 152 -6.32 2.74 0.09
N ARG A 153 -5.64 2.43 -1.02
CA ARG A 153 -6.13 2.65 -2.38
C ARG A 153 -5.78 1.47 -3.27
N GLU A 154 -6.64 1.19 -4.24
CA GLU A 154 -6.28 0.31 -5.34
C GLU A 154 -5.45 1.09 -6.37
N VAL A 155 -4.36 0.50 -6.80
CA VAL A 155 -3.43 1.07 -7.79
C VAL A 155 -2.97 0.00 -8.78
N LYS A 156 -2.25 0.42 -9.82
CA LYS A 156 -1.55 -0.47 -10.74
C LYS A 156 -0.05 -0.20 -10.75
N ILE A 157 0.76 -1.25 -10.68
CA ILE A 157 2.22 -1.23 -10.88
C ILE A 157 2.56 -2.10 -12.08
N GLY A 158 3.09 -1.51 -13.17
CA GLY A 158 3.45 -2.28 -14.36
C GLY A 158 2.28 -3.06 -14.98
N GLY A 159 1.04 -2.67 -14.71
CA GLY A 159 -0.19 -3.36 -15.15
C GLY A 159 -0.72 -4.42 -14.17
N VAL A 160 -0.03 -4.68 -13.06
CA VAL A 160 -0.46 -5.56 -11.97
C VAL A 160 -1.30 -4.75 -10.99
N ARG A 161 -2.48 -5.26 -10.60
CA ARG A 161 -3.32 -4.65 -9.55
C ARG A 161 -2.58 -4.78 -8.23
N ALA A 162 -2.52 -3.70 -7.46
CA ALA A 162 -1.86 -3.69 -6.17
C ALA A 162 -2.67 -2.83 -5.18
N THR A 163 -2.45 -3.11 -3.91
CA THR A 163 -2.96 -2.34 -2.78
C THR A 163 -1.88 -1.37 -2.33
N TRP A 164 -2.19 -0.08 -2.42
CA TRP A 164 -1.40 1.02 -1.87
C TRP A 164 -1.87 1.28 -0.45
N VAL A 165 -0.98 1.12 0.52
CA VAL A 165 -1.22 1.32 1.95
C VAL A 165 -0.28 2.41 2.43
N PHE A 166 -0.84 3.49 2.97
CA PHE A 166 -0.06 4.66 3.36
C PHE A 166 -0.48 5.23 4.70
N SER A 167 0.50 5.73 5.41
CA SER A 167 0.32 6.44 6.65
C SER A 167 1.18 7.68 6.71
N GLU A 168 0.58 8.78 7.18
CA GLU A 168 1.28 10.02 7.47
C GLU A 168 0.75 10.61 8.77
N PHE A 169 1.68 10.96 9.66
CA PHE A 169 1.36 11.54 10.95
C PHE A 169 2.54 12.36 11.47
N GLU A 170 2.26 13.22 12.44
CA GLU A 170 3.28 13.92 13.21
C GLU A 170 3.32 13.39 14.64
N THR A 171 4.52 13.27 15.21
CA THR A 171 4.73 12.84 16.61
C THR A 171 5.81 13.68 17.30
N ASP A 172 5.75 13.79 18.61
CA ASP A 172 6.81 14.37 19.44
C ASP A 172 7.81 13.33 19.96
N ALA A 173 7.70 12.06 19.55
CA ALA A 173 8.65 11.01 19.89
C ALA A 173 10.10 11.40 19.52
N PRO A 174 11.11 10.98 20.30
CA PRO A 174 12.50 11.33 20.03
C PRO A 174 12.95 10.86 18.63
N PHE A 175 13.60 11.74 17.85
CA PHE A 175 14.05 11.41 16.49
C PHE A 175 14.89 10.14 16.42
N GLU A 176 15.81 9.93 17.37
CA GLU A 176 16.65 8.74 17.43
C GLU A 176 15.85 7.44 17.52
N HIS A 177 14.72 7.48 18.25
CA HIS A 177 13.81 6.35 18.38
C HIS A 177 13.10 6.06 17.06
N VAL A 178 12.53 7.08 16.43
CA VAL A 178 11.82 6.94 15.15
C VAL A 178 12.78 6.54 14.02
N ALA A 179 13.99 7.10 13.99
CA ALA A 179 15.01 6.76 13.00
C ALA A 179 15.51 5.31 13.12
N ASP A 180 15.52 4.77 14.34
CA ASP A 180 15.80 3.35 14.61
C ASP A 180 14.62 2.45 14.20
N TRP A 181 13.37 2.92 14.34
CA TRP A 181 12.18 2.24 13.81
C TRP A 181 12.16 2.16 12.28
N VAL A 182 12.67 3.19 11.58
CA VAL A 182 12.81 3.20 10.11
C VAL A 182 13.78 2.12 9.61
N ASP A 183 14.75 1.70 10.43
CA ASP A 183 15.77 0.73 10.06
C ASP A 183 15.23 -0.72 10.04
N PRO A 184 15.24 -1.41 8.89
CA PRO A 184 14.67 -2.76 8.75
C PRO A 184 15.44 -3.82 9.54
N ARG A 185 16.67 -3.55 9.99
CA ARG A 185 17.39 -4.42 10.92
C ARG A 185 16.66 -4.55 12.26
N ASN A 186 15.79 -3.60 12.59
CA ASN A 186 15.06 -3.54 13.85
C ASN A 186 13.57 -3.90 13.72
N TRP A 187 13.04 -4.16 12.52
CA TRP A 187 11.59 -4.36 12.35
C TRP A 187 11.03 -5.57 13.11
N SER A 188 11.77 -6.68 13.22
CA SER A 188 11.34 -7.81 14.07
C SER A 188 11.30 -7.47 15.56
N ARG A 189 12.03 -6.43 16.00
CA ARG A 189 11.92 -5.90 17.38
C ARG A 189 10.70 -5.00 17.52
N TRP A 190 10.45 -4.14 16.54
CA TRP A 190 9.40 -3.12 16.61
C TRP A 190 8.01 -3.59 16.24
N GLY A 191 7.89 -4.65 15.45
CA GLY A 191 6.62 -5.24 15.06
C GLY A 191 6.68 -6.77 15.09
N PRO A 192 6.98 -7.41 16.24
CA PRO A 192 7.14 -8.86 16.32
C PRO A 192 5.87 -9.63 15.96
N ALA A 193 4.72 -8.96 16.02
CA ALA A 193 3.44 -9.50 15.60
C ALA A 193 3.38 -9.72 14.08
N PHE A 194 3.94 -8.78 13.32
CA PHE A 194 3.94 -8.74 11.86
C PHE A 194 5.24 -9.31 11.28
N PHE A 195 6.41 -8.85 11.71
CA PHE A 195 7.73 -9.25 11.21
C PHE A 195 8.34 -10.39 12.04
N ARG A 196 8.16 -11.64 11.60
CA ARG A 196 8.73 -12.82 12.28
C ARG A 196 10.23 -12.95 12.09
N ARG A 197 10.73 -12.52 10.94
CA ARG A 197 12.16 -12.53 10.63
C ARG A 197 12.50 -11.39 9.69
N MET A 198 13.59 -10.71 10.00
CA MET A 198 14.27 -9.76 9.12
C MET A 198 15.76 -10.04 9.19
N GLU A 199 16.24 -10.91 8.29
CA GLU A 199 17.64 -11.36 8.30
C GLU A 199 18.41 -10.84 7.09
N LEU A 200 19.51 -10.14 7.33
CA LEU A 200 20.41 -9.66 6.29
C LEU A 200 21.19 -10.83 5.65
N LEU A 201 21.14 -10.97 4.32
CA LEU A 201 21.73 -12.11 3.59
C LEU A 201 23.16 -11.89 3.06
N LEU A 202 23.80 -10.75 3.33
CA LEU A 202 25.16 -10.43 2.84
C LEU A 202 26.27 -10.83 3.83
N SER A 203 27.46 -11.18 3.30
CA SER A 203 28.65 -11.57 4.07
C SER A 203 29.85 -10.61 3.87
N PRO A 204 30.58 -10.22 4.93
CA PRO A 204 30.28 -10.40 6.36
C PRO A 204 29.10 -9.48 6.76
N PRO A 205 28.40 -9.72 7.89
CA PRO A 205 26.98 -9.39 8.12
C PRO A 205 26.74 -7.90 8.41
N ALA A 206 27.20 -7.06 7.49
CA ALA A 206 26.97 -5.64 7.48
C ALA A 206 26.40 -5.29 6.11
N PRO A 207 25.41 -4.38 6.06
CA PRO A 207 24.97 -3.86 4.78
C PRO A 207 26.15 -3.15 4.09
N ILE A 208 26.10 -3.07 2.77
CA ILE A 208 27.16 -2.45 1.99
C ILE A 208 27.01 -0.93 2.15
N ASP A 209 27.98 -0.29 2.78
CA ASP A 209 28.04 1.17 2.85
C ASP A 209 28.14 1.75 1.43
N ILE A 210 27.25 2.68 1.11
CA ILE A 210 27.26 3.38 -0.18
C ILE A 210 27.97 4.71 0.03
N SER A 211 29.00 4.95 -0.78
CA SER A 211 29.69 6.23 -0.88
C SER A 211 29.82 6.62 -2.36
N PRO A 212 29.55 7.88 -2.76
CA PRO A 212 28.75 8.95 -2.16
C PRO A 212 27.52 9.27 -3.07
N PRO A 213 27.00 10.51 -3.03
CA PRO A 213 25.77 10.98 -2.36
C PRO A 213 24.50 10.07 -2.40
N PRO A 214 23.44 10.38 -1.61
CA PRO A 214 23.25 11.59 -0.80
C PRO A 214 24.15 11.70 0.43
N ALA A 215 24.46 12.94 0.84
CA ALA A 215 25.25 13.20 2.04
C ALA A 215 24.51 12.66 3.27
N ALA A 216 25.17 11.80 4.04
CA ALA A 216 24.55 11.03 5.11
C ALA A 216 25.56 10.69 6.21
N ASP A 217 25.08 10.60 7.45
CA ASP A 217 25.84 10.01 8.54
C ASP A 217 25.84 8.47 8.44
N GLN A 218 24.79 7.90 7.85
CA GLN A 218 24.70 6.48 7.48
C GLN A 218 24.02 6.35 6.11
N HIS A 219 24.60 5.57 5.21
CA HIS A 219 24.00 5.21 3.93
C HIS A 219 24.44 3.82 3.54
N TRP A 220 23.50 2.89 3.49
CA TRP A 220 23.82 1.49 3.23
C TRP A 220 22.73 0.78 2.43
N HIS A 221 23.12 -0.34 1.84
CA HIS A 221 22.24 -1.22 1.07
C HIS A 221 22.36 -2.68 1.51
N GLY A 222 21.24 -3.40 1.52
CA GLY A 222 21.20 -4.81 1.89
C GLY A 222 20.00 -5.56 1.31
N VAL A 223 20.15 -6.88 1.19
CA VAL A 223 19.04 -7.78 0.87
C VAL A 223 18.62 -8.51 2.15
N PHE A 224 17.36 -8.39 2.51
CA PHE A 224 16.77 -9.00 3.69
C PHE A 224 15.89 -10.17 3.30
N HIS A 225 16.02 -11.28 4.01
CA HIS A 225 14.98 -12.28 4.10
C HIS A 225 13.93 -11.79 5.09
N GLU A 226 12.79 -11.39 4.55
CA GLU A 226 11.61 -10.98 5.30
C GLU A 226 10.66 -12.18 5.42
N GLU A 227 10.23 -12.44 6.65
CA GLU A 227 9.12 -13.35 6.97
C GLU A 227 8.04 -12.53 7.69
N VAL A 228 6.93 -12.27 7.01
CA VAL A 228 5.78 -11.54 7.56
C VAL A 228 4.66 -12.50 7.88
N ARG A 229 3.99 -12.28 9.02
CA ARG A 229 2.74 -12.93 9.38
C ARG A 229 1.55 -12.07 9.01
N LEU A 230 0.79 -12.55 8.03
CA LEU A 230 -0.56 -12.08 7.72
C LEU A 230 -1.56 -13.13 8.27
N VAL A 231 -2.53 -13.57 7.46
CA VAL A 231 -3.34 -14.77 7.74
C VAL A 231 -2.51 -16.06 7.61
N LYS A 232 -1.44 -16.00 6.80
CA LYS A 232 -0.39 -17.01 6.63
C LYS A 232 0.98 -16.34 6.68
N LEU A 233 2.03 -17.14 6.80
CA LEU A 233 3.41 -16.66 6.65
C LEU A 233 3.70 -16.36 5.18
N VAL A 234 4.36 -15.23 4.92
CA VAL A 234 4.81 -14.81 3.60
C VAL A 234 6.31 -14.53 3.64
N ASN A 235 7.03 -15.02 2.65
CA ASN A 235 8.49 -15.06 2.60
C ASN A 235 9.00 -14.33 1.36
N THR A 236 9.73 -13.24 1.57
CA THR A 236 10.26 -12.40 0.50
C THR A 236 11.74 -12.13 0.70
N LEU A 237 12.43 -11.86 -0.42
CA LEU A 237 13.71 -11.19 -0.42
C LEU A 237 13.47 -9.73 -0.78
N LEU A 238 13.72 -8.84 0.18
CA LEU A 238 13.58 -7.40 -0.01
C LEU A 238 14.94 -6.76 -0.19
N ARG A 239 15.07 -5.98 -1.26
CA ARG A 239 16.21 -5.10 -1.45
C ARG A 239 15.93 -3.79 -0.74
N CYS A 240 16.71 -3.48 0.28
CA CYS A 240 16.53 -2.34 1.18
C CYS A 240 17.71 -1.37 1.08
N SER A 241 17.41 -0.08 1.03
CA SER A 241 18.40 1.00 1.03
C SER A 241 18.05 2.02 2.11
N TYR A 242 18.94 2.18 3.09
CA TYR A 242 18.78 3.06 4.24
C TYR A 242 19.65 4.28 4.09
N TRP A 243 19.09 5.42 4.44
CA TRP A 243 19.80 6.68 4.49
C TRP A 243 19.41 7.44 5.76
N ARG A 244 20.40 8.02 6.43
CA ARG A 244 20.21 8.89 7.59
C ARG A 244 21.09 10.12 7.46
N GLY A 245 20.45 11.27 7.34
CA GLY A 245 21.09 12.59 7.31
C GLY A 245 20.82 13.40 8.57
N GLN A 246 21.14 14.69 8.52
CA GLN A 246 20.82 15.61 9.62
C GLN A 246 19.31 15.88 9.64
N GLY A 247 18.64 15.42 10.70
CA GLY A 247 17.21 15.66 10.93
C GLY A 247 16.27 14.85 10.03
N ALA A 248 16.75 13.82 9.34
CA ALA A 248 15.90 12.90 8.59
C ALA A 248 16.52 11.50 8.48
N ALA A 249 15.66 10.49 8.43
CA ALA A 249 16.04 9.11 8.14
C ALA A 249 14.99 8.49 7.22
N GLY A 250 15.45 7.76 6.21
CA GLY A 250 14.60 7.14 5.20
C GLY A 250 15.08 5.75 4.83
N MET A 251 14.12 4.91 4.44
CA MET A 251 14.34 3.57 3.92
C MET A 251 13.47 3.40 2.69
N THR A 252 14.00 2.86 1.60
CA THR A 252 13.23 2.40 0.46
C THR A 252 13.49 0.93 0.23
N TYR A 253 12.45 0.18 -0.13
CA TYR A 253 12.57 -1.24 -0.41
C TYR A 253 11.77 -1.65 -1.66
N ASP A 254 12.25 -2.69 -2.33
CA ASP A 254 11.59 -3.33 -3.47
C ASP A 254 11.79 -4.85 -3.41
N LEU A 255 10.81 -5.58 -3.93
CA LEU A 255 10.81 -7.03 -4.01
C LEU A 255 11.90 -7.49 -4.97
N ASP A 256 12.84 -8.27 -4.47
CA ASP A 256 13.79 -8.98 -5.30
C ASP A 256 13.19 -10.32 -5.75
N VAL A 257 12.67 -11.10 -4.80
CA VAL A 257 12.08 -12.43 -5.04
C VAL A 257 10.99 -12.73 -4.01
N SER A 258 9.82 -13.22 -4.44
CA SER A 258 8.89 -13.94 -3.56
C SER A 258 9.32 -15.42 -3.49
N LEU A 259 9.68 -15.89 -2.31
CA LEU A 259 10.25 -17.23 -2.10
C LEU A 259 9.18 -18.32 -2.13
N ASP A 260 7.96 -17.99 -1.72
CA ASP A 260 6.78 -18.84 -1.69
C ASP A 260 5.83 -18.63 -2.88
N ARG A 261 6.08 -17.61 -3.71
CA ARG A 261 5.26 -17.22 -4.88
C ARG A 261 3.86 -16.74 -4.50
N GLU A 262 3.78 -16.01 -3.40
CA GLU A 262 2.53 -15.45 -2.89
C GLU A 262 2.39 -13.96 -3.20
N ILE A 263 3.49 -13.29 -3.53
CA ILE A 263 3.56 -11.84 -3.75
C ILE A 263 4.14 -11.55 -5.14
N ASP A 264 3.44 -10.69 -5.88
CA ASP A 264 3.85 -10.18 -7.20
C ASP A 264 4.49 -8.80 -7.11
N VAL A 265 4.08 -7.98 -6.14
CA VAL A 265 4.63 -6.65 -5.87
C VAL A 265 4.82 -6.48 -4.38
N ASP A 266 6.01 -6.04 -3.97
CA ASP A 266 6.24 -5.54 -2.63
C ASP A 266 7.28 -4.41 -2.69
N ARG A 267 6.84 -3.18 -2.47
CA ARG A 267 7.73 -2.01 -2.44
C ARG A 267 7.19 -0.88 -1.63
N GLY A 268 8.06 0.02 -1.25
CA GLY A 268 7.64 1.21 -0.53
C GLY A 268 8.77 1.97 0.10
N PHE A 269 8.40 2.83 1.04
CA PHE A 269 9.37 3.61 1.80
C PHE A 269 8.86 3.90 3.20
N LEU A 270 9.81 4.14 4.09
CA LEU A 270 9.61 4.75 5.39
C LEU A 270 10.45 6.03 5.42
N LEU A 271 9.91 7.09 6.00
CA LEU A 271 10.61 8.36 6.13
C LEU A 271 10.20 9.04 7.42
N VAL A 272 11.18 9.52 8.17
CA VAL A 272 10.99 10.48 9.26
C VAL A 272 11.75 11.76 8.96
N THR A 273 11.09 12.91 9.14
CA THR A 273 11.69 14.24 8.98
C THR A 273 11.43 15.08 10.24
N GLU A 274 12.47 15.73 10.78
CA GLU A 274 12.33 16.66 11.90
C GLU A 274 11.68 17.98 11.45
N LEU A 275 10.62 18.38 12.13
CA LEU A 275 9.87 19.63 11.96
C LEU A 275 9.92 20.44 13.26
N GLY A 276 11.13 20.73 13.74
CA GLY A 276 11.33 21.42 15.03
C GLY A 276 10.98 20.54 16.23
N THR A 277 9.85 20.81 16.88
CA THR A 277 9.40 20.01 18.04
C THR A 277 8.70 18.72 17.64
N ALA A 278 8.19 18.63 16.41
CA ALA A 278 7.52 17.45 15.88
C ALA A 278 8.42 16.70 14.88
N ARG A 279 8.10 15.43 14.63
CA ARG A 279 8.67 14.59 13.59
C ARG A 279 7.52 14.14 12.71
N ARG A 280 7.63 14.37 11.41
CA ARG A 280 6.69 13.84 10.44
C ARG A 280 7.14 12.47 9.99
N VAL A 281 6.26 11.49 10.09
CA VAL A 281 6.50 10.12 9.67
C VAL A 281 5.61 9.84 8.46
N GLN A 282 6.21 9.26 7.42
CA GLN A 282 5.56 8.84 6.19
C GLN A 282 5.93 7.40 5.91
N VAL A 283 4.92 6.58 5.63
CA VAL A 283 5.08 5.15 5.43
C VAL A 283 4.23 4.73 4.26
N LEU A 284 4.86 4.08 3.29
CA LEU A 284 4.20 3.52 2.12
C LEU A 284 4.55 2.04 2.00
N LYS A 285 3.54 1.22 1.75
CA LYS A 285 3.65 -0.14 1.22
C LYS A 285 2.75 -0.25 0.00
N ILE A 286 3.27 -0.77 -1.09
CA ILE A 286 2.51 -1.20 -2.26
C ILE A 286 2.71 -2.69 -2.35
N VAL A 287 1.62 -3.44 -2.18
CA VAL A 287 1.64 -4.90 -2.17
C VAL A 287 0.65 -5.44 -3.20
N SER A 288 1.03 -6.50 -3.88
CA SER A 288 0.13 -7.28 -4.73
C SER A 288 0.37 -8.76 -4.46
N PHE A 289 -0.71 -9.52 -4.33
CA PHE A 289 -0.66 -10.95 -4.14
C PHE A 289 -0.96 -11.69 -5.43
N THR A 290 -0.38 -12.88 -5.60
CA THR A 290 -0.61 -13.73 -6.78
C THR A 290 -2.05 -14.26 -6.85
N ASP A 291 -2.75 -14.33 -5.71
CA ASP A 291 -4.19 -14.61 -5.65
C ASP A 291 -4.95 -13.34 -5.26
N ASP A 292 -5.74 -12.83 -6.21
CA ASP A 292 -6.55 -11.60 -6.14
C ASP A 292 -7.41 -11.48 -4.88
N TRP A 293 -7.80 -12.60 -4.25
CA TRP A 293 -8.54 -12.52 -2.99
C TRP A 293 -7.72 -11.89 -1.87
N TRP A 294 -6.40 -12.11 -1.85
CA TRP A 294 -5.52 -11.51 -0.85
C TRP A 294 -5.37 -10.01 -1.04
N ASP A 295 -5.54 -9.46 -2.24
CA ASP A 295 -5.62 -8.01 -2.44
C ASP A 295 -6.86 -7.41 -1.76
N ARG A 296 -7.97 -8.17 -1.69
CA ARG A 296 -9.17 -7.74 -0.94
C ARG A 296 -8.95 -7.81 0.56
N VAL A 297 -8.28 -8.86 1.03
CA VAL A 297 -7.90 -9.04 2.44
C VAL A 297 -6.80 -8.07 2.86
N ALA A 298 -5.98 -7.56 1.93
CA ALA A 298 -5.00 -6.52 2.20
C ALA A 298 -5.64 -5.26 2.78
N ARG A 299 -6.94 -5.03 2.53
CA ARG A 299 -7.69 -3.95 3.18
C ARG A 299 -7.85 -4.13 4.70
N LEU A 300 -7.82 -5.37 5.19
CA LEU A 300 -7.81 -5.72 6.62
C LEU A 300 -6.40 -5.62 7.24
N VAL A 301 -5.37 -5.18 6.50
CA VAL A 301 -4.03 -5.01 7.06
C VAL A 301 -3.95 -3.78 7.96
N CYS A 302 -4.85 -2.79 7.80
CA CYS A 302 -4.73 -1.50 8.48
C CYS A 302 -4.63 -1.57 10.01
N PRO A 303 -5.39 -2.42 10.73
CA PRO A 303 -5.21 -2.57 12.17
C PRO A 303 -3.78 -2.98 12.56
N PHE A 304 -3.25 -4.04 11.92
CA PHE A 304 -1.91 -4.58 12.16
C PHE A 304 -0.80 -3.62 11.72
N TRP A 305 -1.02 -2.95 10.59
CA TRP A 305 -0.16 -1.89 10.09
C TRP A 305 -0.09 -0.71 11.07
N THR A 306 -1.25 -0.33 11.64
CA THR A 306 -1.35 0.73 12.65
C THR A 306 -0.64 0.33 13.93
N ASP A 307 -0.70 -0.93 14.35
CA ASP A 307 0.04 -1.41 15.51
C ASP A 307 1.57 -1.31 15.33
N TRP A 308 2.08 -1.74 14.18
CA TRP A 308 3.51 -1.53 13.87
C TRP A 308 3.90 -0.05 13.82
N ILE A 309 3.00 0.82 13.34
CA ILE A 309 3.18 2.28 13.36
C ILE A 309 3.20 2.84 14.78
N ARG A 310 2.43 2.28 15.73
CA ARG A 310 2.43 2.75 17.12
C ARG A 310 3.81 2.63 17.77
N ALA A 311 4.62 1.64 17.40
CA ALA A 311 6.00 1.54 17.85
C ALA A 311 6.84 2.78 17.48
N ALA A 312 6.50 3.47 16.39
CA ALA A 312 7.18 4.71 15.97
C ALA A 312 6.88 5.90 16.90
N VAL A 313 5.80 5.88 17.67
CA VAL A 313 5.42 6.97 18.59
C VAL A 313 5.77 6.67 20.05
N GLU A 314 6.44 5.54 20.32
CA GLU A 314 6.94 5.21 21.65
C GLU A 314 7.94 6.28 22.14
N GLY A 315 7.84 6.62 23.42
CA GLY A 315 8.56 7.76 24.02
C GLY A 315 7.95 9.13 23.72
N GLY A 316 6.96 9.22 22.83
CA GLY A 316 6.16 10.43 22.59
C GLY A 316 5.02 10.60 23.59
N THR A 317 4.44 11.79 23.61
CA THR A 317 3.22 12.15 24.35
C THR A 317 2.08 12.59 23.44
N LYS A 318 2.37 12.84 22.16
CA LYS A 318 1.41 13.30 21.18
C LYS A 318 1.70 12.73 19.79
N SER A 319 0.65 12.32 19.10
CA SER A 319 0.65 11.94 17.70
C SER A 319 -0.61 12.49 17.03
N VAL A 320 -0.51 12.92 15.77
CA VAL A 320 -1.66 13.44 15.01
C VAL A 320 -1.58 12.93 13.57
N PRO A 321 -2.57 12.14 13.10
CA PRO A 321 -2.68 11.80 11.68
C PRO A 321 -2.81 13.06 10.83
N THR A 322 -2.19 13.06 9.65
CA THR A 322 -2.32 14.16 8.70
C THR A 322 -2.98 13.68 7.41
N GLU A 323 -3.57 14.59 6.64
CA GLU A 323 -4.04 14.24 5.30
C GLU A 323 -2.86 13.73 4.45
N PRO A 324 -3.01 12.58 3.76
CA PRO A 324 -1.96 12.01 2.95
C PRO A 324 -1.44 12.98 1.88
N THR A 325 -0.20 13.43 2.01
CA THR A 325 0.43 14.34 1.03
C THR A 325 0.83 13.63 -0.25
N HIS A 326 0.98 12.31 -0.20
CA HIS A 326 1.20 11.44 -1.34
C HIS A 326 -0.08 10.67 -1.65
N THR A 327 -0.83 11.08 -2.66
CA THR A 327 -1.95 10.26 -3.17
C THR A 327 -1.83 10.11 -4.68
N PRO A 328 -1.92 8.87 -5.22
CA PRO A 328 -1.99 8.68 -6.66
C PRO A 328 -3.26 9.36 -7.19
N PRO A 329 -3.21 9.97 -8.39
CA PRO A 329 -4.39 10.53 -9.02
C PRO A 329 -5.44 9.44 -9.23
N LEU A 330 -6.71 9.76 -8.98
CA LEU A 330 -7.82 8.93 -9.44
C LEU A 330 -7.91 9.08 -10.97
N ASP A 331 -7.95 7.98 -11.71
CA ASP A 331 -8.14 8.01 -13.17
C ASP A 331 -9.62 7.73 -13.52
N PRO A 332 -10.44 8.76 -13.74
CA PRO A 332 -11.85 8.57 -14.12
C PRO A 332 -12.04 8.05 -15.56
N SER A 333 -10.99 7.75 -16.32
CA SER A 333 -11.05 7.46 -17.77
C SER A 333 -10.91 5.97 -18.17
N SER A 334 -10.79 5.04 -17.21
CA SER A 334 -10.53 3.62 -17.46
C SER A 334 -11.55 2.91 -18.37
N CYS A 335 -12.78 3.42 -18.46
CA CYS A 335 -13.84 2.87 -19.30
C CYS A 335 -13.69 3.24 -20.80
N VAL A 336 -13.10 4.40 -21.13
CA VAL A 336 -13.02 4.92 -22.52
C VAL A 336 -11.90 4.25 -23.31
N THR A 337 -10.79 3.93 -22.66
CA THR A 337 -9.61 3.27 -23.26
C THR A 337 -9.90 1.83 -23.73
N THR A 338 -10.89 1.18 -23.12
CA THR A 338 -11.30 -0.19 -23.48
C THR A 338 -12.07 -0.25 -24.81
N MET A 339 -12.91 0.74 -25.14
CA MET A 339 -13.69 0.74 -26.38
C MET A 339 -12.83 1.02 -27.63
N ASP A 340 -11.81 1.88 -27.52
CA ASP A 340 -10.90 2.18 -28.64
C ASP A 340 -10.02 0.98 -29.03
N ALA A 341 -9.65 0.13 -28.06
CA ALA A 341 -8.93 -1.12 -28.32
C ALA A 341 -9.79 -2.11 -29.13
N TRP A 342 -11.09 -2.22 -28.83
CA TRP A 342 -12.03 -3.03 -29.62
C TRP A 342 -12.27 -2.48 -31.02
N ALA A 343 -12.41 -1.17 -31.16
CA ALA A 343 -12.54 -0.53 -32.46
C ALA A 343 -11.31 -0.82 -33.34
N THR A 344 -10.11 -0.79 -32.75
CA THR A 344 -8.85 -1.11 -33.42
C THR A 344 -8.78 -2.58 -33.82
N PHE A 345 -9.11 -3.50 -32.91
CA PHE A 345 -9.15 -4.94 -33.21
C PHE A 345 -10.13 -5.27 -34.34
N LEU A 346 -11.33 -4.69 -34.32
CA LEU A 346 -12.33 -4.91 -35.37
C LEU A 346 -11.87 -4.32 -36.70
N ALA A 347 -11.21 -3.16 -36.68
CA ALA A 347 -10.64 -2.54 -37.88
C ALA A 347 -9.48 -3.37 -38.47
N ASP A 348 -8.60 -3.90 -37.63
CA ASP A 348 -7.48 -4.75 -38.07
C ASP A 348 -7.97 -6.12 -38.54
N SER A 349 -8.98 -6.70 -37.89
CA SER A 349 -9.64 -7.93 -38.34
C SER A 349 -10.35 -7.75 -39.67
N ALA A 350 -10.85 -6.54 -39.98
CA ALA A 350 -11.50 -6.24 -41.25
C ALA A 350 -10.50 -6.04 -42.42
N ARG A 351 -9.25 -5.65 -42.15
CA ARG A 351 -8.25 -5.30 -43.18
C ARG A 351 -7.96 -6.42 -44.18
N PRO A 352 -7.77 -7.70 -43.78
CA PRO A 352 -7.55 -8.80 -44.72
C PRO A 352 -8.72 -9.02 -45.70
N TYR A 353 -9.96 -8.75 -45.29
CA TYR A 353 -11.13 -8.88 -46.16
C TYR A 353 -11.17 -7.79 -47.23
N ILE A 354 -10.74 -6.57 -46.87
CA ILE A 354 -10.62 -5.44 -47.79
C ILE A 354 -9.50 -5.69 -48.80
N GLU A 355 -8.37 -6.25 -48.37
CA GLU A 355 -7.23 -6.61 -49.22
C GLU A 355 -7.60 -7.76 -50.19
N LEU A 356 -8.24 -8.83 -49.69
CA LEU A 356 -8.77 -9.92 -50.52
C LEU A 356 -9.77 -9.41 -51.57
N GLY A 357 -10.67 -8.51 -51.17
CA GLY A 357 -11.62 -7.87 -52.10
C GLY A 357 -10.94 -7.00 -53.15
N SER A 358 -9.90 -6.25 -52.76
CA SER A 358 -9.10 -5.42 -53.66
C SER A 358 -8.33 -6.26 -54.68
N ASP A 359 -7.69 -7.35 -54.23
CA ASP A 359 -6.92 -8.26 -55.08
C ASP A 359 -7.81 -9.05 -56.04
N ALA A 360 -8.95 -9.57 -55.56
CA ALA A 360 -9.96 -10.18 -56.42
C ALA A 360 -10.49 -9.18 -57.46
N THR A 361 -10.80 -7.95 -57.05
CA THR A 361 -11.25 -6.89 -57.97
C THR A 361 -10.18 -6.53 -59.00
N SER A 362 -8.91 -6.49 -58.61
CA SER A 362 -7.77 -6.25 -59.51
C SER A 362 -7.62 -7.38 -60.55
N ARG A 363 -7.72 -8.65 -60.12
CA ARG A 363 -7.66 -9.84 -61.01
C ARG A 363 -8.88 -9.93 -61.94
N ILE A 364 -10.06 -9.55 -61.47
CA ILE A 364 -11.28 -9.45 -62.29
C ILE A 364 -11.07 -8.39 -63.38
N ARG A 365 -10.55 -7.21 -63.02
CA ARG A 365 -10.30 -6.11 -63.97
C ARG A 365 -9.22 -6.46 -65.00
N SER A 366 -8.23 -7.27 -64.64
CA SER A 366 -7.19 -7.74 -65.57
C SER A 366 -7.61 -8.91 -66.47
N ARG A 367 -8.87 -9.39 -66.34
CA ARG A 367 -9.44 -10.55 -67.07
C ARG A 367 -8.72 -11.88 -66.82
N ALA A 368 -7.97 -11.97 -65.72
CA ALA A 368 -7.22 -13.16 -65.32
C ALA A 368 -7.93 -13.96 -64.21
N TYR A 369 -9.24 -13.74 -64.00
CA TYR A 369 -10.01 -14.32 -62.91
C TYR A 369 -10.92 -15.44 -63.41
N SER A 370 -10.64 -16.67 -63.00
CA SER A 370 -11.34 -17.90 -63.41
C SER A 370 -12.40 -18.34 -62.39
N ALA A 371 -13.22 -19.33 -62.77
CA ALA A 371 -14.18 -19.93 -61.85
C ALA A 371 -13.50 -20.66 -60.68
N ASP A 372 -12.31 -21.22 -60.91
CA ASP A 372 -11.51 -21.87 -59.87
C ASP A 372 -10.96 -20.84 -58.88
N ASP A 373 -10.60 -19.63 -59.34
CA ASP A 373 -10.21 -18.51 -58.47
C ASP A 373 -11.37 -18.05 -57.57
N VAL A 374 -12.60 -18.00 -58.09
CA VAL A 374 -13.79 -17.67 -57.30
C VAL A 374 -13.98 -18.66 -56.16
N LEU A 375 -13.87 -19.96 -56.44
CA LEU A 375 -14.06 -21.01 -55.44
C LEU A 375 -12.93 -21.01 -54.40
N ALA A 376 -11.68 -20.83 -54.84
CA ALA A 376 -10.52 -20.76 -53.97
C ALA A 376 -10.57 -19.53 -53.04
N ASP A 377 -10.82 -18.33 -53.59
CA ASP A 377 -10.92 -17.10 -52.81
C ASP A 377 -12.14 -17.15 -51.87
N SER A 378 -13.28 -17.68 -52.31
CA SER A 378 -14.47 -17.84 -51.47
C SER A 378 -14.21 -18.79 -50.30
N ALA A 379 -13.54 -19.92 -50.52
CA ALA A 379 -13.17 -20.86 -49.46
C ALA A 379 -12.22 -20.22 -48.44
N VAL A 380 -11.27 -19.39 -48.90
CA VAL A 380 -10.35 -18.64 -48.03
C VAL A 380 -11.10 -17.60 -47.20
N VAL A 381 -12.03 -16.84 -47.81
CA VAL A 381 -12.84 -15.83 -47.12
C VAL A 381 -13.75 -16.49 -46.07
N TRP A 382 -14.51 -17.53 -46.44
CA TRP A 382 -15.42 -18.20 -45.51
C TRP A 382 -14.71 -18.95 -44.40
N SER A 383 -13.56 -19.58 -44.69
CA SER A 383 -12.77 -20.25 -43.65
C SER A 383 -12.13 -19.27 -42.68
N ARG A 384 -11.73 -18.08 -43.12
CA ARG A 384 -11.21 -17.03 -42.24
C ARG A 384 -12.31 -16.41 -41.41
N LEU A 385 -13.44 -16.06 -42.03
CA LEU A 385 -14.61 -15.53 -41.32
C LEU A 385 -15.11 -16.46 -40.23
N ALA A 386 -15.19 -17.76 -40.52
CA ALA A 386 -15.60 -18.76 -39.53
C ALA A 386 -14.61 -18.87 -38.35
N LYS A 387 -13.31 -18.73 -38.60
CA LYS A 387 -12.27 -18.76 -37.55
C LYS A 387 -12.30 -17.49 -36.70
N ASP A 388 -12.39 -16.32 -37.33
CA ASP A 388 -12.41 -15.05 -36.62
C ASP A 388 -13.69 -14.92 -35.79
N TRP A 389 -14.84 -15.35 -36.34
CA TRP A 389 -16.13 -15.36 -35.63
C TRP A 389 -16.16 -16.37 -34.48
N ALA A 390 -15.64 -17.59 -34.66
CA ALA A 390 -15.55 -18.57 -33.57
C ALA A 390 -14.61 -18.10 -32.46
N THR A 391 -13.51 -17.42 -32.82
CA THR A 391 -12.57 -16.84 -31.86
C THR A 391 -13.22 -15.69 -31.09
N ALA A 392 -13.90 -14.78 -31.77
CA ALA A 392 -14.63 -13.68 -31.15
C ALA A 392 -15.76 -14.17 -30.24
N TRP A 393 -16.50 -15.22 -30.65
CA TRP A 393 -17.61 -15.77 -29.87
C TRP A 393 -17.14 -16.44 -28.58
N ASN A 394 -16.07 -17.25 -28.62
CA ASN A 394 -15.52 -17.89 -27.43
C ASN A 394 -14.94 -16.87 -26.44
N VAL A 395 -14.24 -15.85 -26.94
CA VAL A 395 -13.71 -14.77 -26.09
C VAL A 395 -14.85 -13.95 -25.49
N TRP A 396 -15.90 -13.65 -26.26
CA TRP A 396 -17.07 -12.93 -25.76
C TRP A 396 -17.81 -13.69 -24.65
N THR A 397 -17.97 -15.01 -24.76
CA THR A 397 -18.60 -15.81 -23.70
C THR A 397 -17.76 -15.84 -22.42
N ASP A 398 -16.44 -15.97 -22.55
CA ASP A 398 -15.53 -15.94 -21.40
C ASP A 398 -15.56 -14.56 -20.69
N THR A 399 -15.60 -13.48 -21.48
CA THR A 399 -15.67 -12.11 -20.97
C THR A 399 -17.04 -11.77 -20.35
N VAL A 400 -18.14 -12.31 -20.86
CA VAL A 400 -19.47 -12.14 -20.25
C VAL A 400 -19.58 -12.85 -18.91
N ASP A 401 -18.99 -14.05 -18.79
CA ASP A 401 -18.92 -14.78 -17.51
C ASP A 401 -17.98 -14.09 -16.49
N GLU A 402 -17.00 -13.32 -16.97
CA GLU A 402 -16.10 -12.49 -16.16
C GLU A 402 -16.80 -11.21 -15.68
N ILE A 403 -17.49 -10.48 -16.57
CA ILE A 403 -18.31 -9.31 -16.20
C ILE A 403 -19.44 -9.70 -15.24
N ALA A 404 -20.03 -10.89 -15.42
CA ALA A 404 -21.06 -11.41 -14.52
C ALA A 404 -20.52 -11.71 -13.11
N ARG A 405 -19.21 -12.00 -12.96
CA ARG A 405 -18.55 -12.27 -11.68
C ARG A 405 -17.92 -11.02 -11.05
N GLU A 406 -17.44 -10.09 -11.88
CA GLU A 406 -16.47 -9.06 -11.48
C GLU A 406 -16.95 -7.62 -11.79
N GLY A 407 -18.11 -7.45 -12.44
CA GLY A 407 -18.65 -6.15 -12.83
C GLY A 407 -18.04 -5.60 -14.12
N LEU A 408 -18.48 -4.43 -14.56
CA LEU A 408 -18.06 -3.81 -15.83
C LEU A 408 -16.57 -3.40 -15.85
N ASP A 409 -15.94 -3.30 -14.68
CA ASP A 409 -14.55 -2.88 -14.50
C ASP A 409 -13.52 -3.97 -14.81
N ALA A 410 -13.97 -5.23 -15.04
CA ALA A 410 -13.13 -6.33 -15.51
C ALA A 410 -12.53 -6.07 -16.90
N GLY A 411 -13.13 -5.15 -17.67
CA GLY A 411 -12.71 -4.78 -19.01
C GLY A 411 -13.13 -5.81 -20.08
N LEU A 412 -13.08 -5.40 -21.34
CA LEU A 412 -13.33 -6.25 -22.49
C LEU A 412 -12.00 -6.42 -23.23
N THR A 413 -11.41 -7.62 -23.27
CA THR A 413 -10.13 -7.84 -23.98
C THR A 413 -10.36 -8.52 -25.34
N PRO A 414 -9.90 -7.95 -26.47
CA PRO A 414 -10.08 -8.56 -27.78
C PRO A 414 -9.14 -9.77 -28.02
N PRO A 415 -9.49 -10.69 -28.95
CA PRO A 415 -8.69 -11.85 -29.30
C PRO A 415 -7.25 -11.53 -29.76
N GLY A 416 -6.28 -12.35 -29.33
CA GLY A 416 -4.89 -12.29 -29.80
C GLY A 416 -3.98 -11.28 -29.09
N MET A 417 -4.55 -10.43 -28.23
CA MET A 417 -3.78 -9.68 -27.24
C MET A 417 -3.49 -10.59 -26.04
N PRO A 418 -2.23 -10.68 -25.56
CA PRO A 418 -1.98 -11.19 -24.22
C PRO A 418 -2.94 -10.52 -23.23
N ARG A 419 -3.49 -11.25 -22.26
CA ARG A 419 -4.38 -10.68 -21.23
C ARG A 419 -3.76 -9.43 -20.55
N GLU A 420 -2.43 -9.39 -20.52
CA GLU A 420 -1.57 -8.29 -20.05
C GLU A 420 -1.48 -7.08 -21.01
N ALA A 421 -1.70 -7.27 -22.31
CA ALA A 421 -1.65 -6.24 -23.35
C ALA A 421 -3.04 -5.63 -23.64
N GLY A 422 -4.13 -6.39 -23.47
CA GLY A 422 -5.50 -5.84 -23.44
C GLY A 422 -5.70 -4.78 -22.35
N ARG A 423 -4.96 -4.92 -21.25
CA ARG A 423 -4.85 -3.96 -20.15
C ARG A 423 -3.91 -2.77 -20.43
N ARG A 424 -3.16 -2.80 -21.54
CA ARG A 424 -2.37 -1.65 -22.02
C ARG A 424 -3.23 -0.87 -23.02
N GLY A 425 -3.89 0.18 -22.54
CA GLY A 425 -4.42 1.22 -23.42
C GLY A 425 -3.29 1.72 -24.33
N GLY A 426 -3.37 1.38 -25.61
CA GLY A 426 -2.40 1.83 -26.60
C GLY A 426 -2.50 3.34 -26.78
N THR A 427 -1.41 4.06 -26.54
CA THR A 427 -1.16 5.33 -27.23
C THR A 427 0.30 5.42 -27.65
N THR A 428 0.53 5.22 -28.96
CA THR A 428 1.58 5.95 -29.66
C THR A 428 1.04 7.35 -30.00
N ALA A 429 1.67 8.36 -29.40
CA ALA A 429 1.76 9.76 -29.82
C ALA A 429 0.50 10.49 -30.32
N ALA A 430 -0.08 11.36 -29.47
CA ALA A 430 -0.20 12.80 -29.73
C ALA A 430 -0.89 13.50 -28.54
N GLY A 431 -0.13 14.34 -27.81
CA GLY A 431 -0.67 15.48 -27.05
C GLY A 431 -1.70 15.19 -25.95
N ALA A 432 -1.43 14.24 -25.05
CA ALA A 432 -2.09 14.25 -23.74
C ALA A 432 -1.30 15.17 -22.80
N ALA A 433 -2.00 16.05 -22.08
CA ALA A 433 -1.41 16.77 -20.95
C ALA A 433 -0.72 15.76 -20.02
N PRO A 434 0.44 16.09 -19.40
CA PRO A 434 1.10 15.15 -18.51
C PRO A 434 0.08 14.72 -17.44
N ALA A 435 -0.21 13.42 -17.40
CA ALA A 435 -0.88 12.83 -16.25
C ALA A 435 -0.13 13.31 -15.01
N ASP A 436 -0.87 13.75 -14.00
CA ASP A 436 -0.33 14.35 -12.78
C ASP A 436 0.51 13.27 -12.05
N VAL A 437 1.79 13.14 -12.43
CA VAL A 437 2.72 12.22 -11.77
C VAL A 437 2.88 12.79 -10.37
N GLY A 438 2.40 12.05 -9.37
CA GLY A 438 2.21 12.51 -7.99
C GLY A 438 3.33 13.44 -7.46
N GLY A 439 2.94 14.41 -6.64
CA GLY A 439 3.87 15.37 -6.04
C GLY A 439 3.99 15.19 -4.53
N SER A 440 5.17 15.46 -3.98
CA SER A 440 5.39 15.59 -2.53
C SER A 440 5.18 17.04 -2.09
N VAL A 441 4.69 17.23 -0.88
CA VAL A 441 4.58 18.57 -0.28
C VAL A 441 5.66 18.72 0.78
N VAL A 442 6.57 19.67 0.56
CA VAL A 442 7.60 20.05 1.54
C VAL A 442 7.12 21.24 2.34
N MET A 443 7.02 21.08 3.65
CA MET A 443 6.68 22.18 4.56
C MET A 443 7.88 23.11 4.72
N VAL A 444 7.70 24.40 4.47
CA VAL A 444 8.78 25.38 4.60
C VAL A 444 8.25 26.58 5.40
N PRO A 445 8.69 26.75 6.65
CA PRO A 445 8.23 27.86 7.49
C PRO A 445 8.51 29.22 6.85
N GLY A 446 7.49 30.09 6.84
CA GLY A 446 7.63 31.47 6.39
C GLY A 446 7.57 31.69 4.87
N LEU A 447 7.23 30.67 4.08
CA LEU A 447 6.93 30.87 2.66
C LEU A 447 5.71 31.74 2.44
N THR A 448 5.76 32.52 1.37
CA THR A 448 4.67 33.31 0.82
C THR A 448 4.35 32.82 -0.59
N GLY A 449 3.11 33.02 -1.04
CA GLY A 449 2.67 32.59 -2.38
C GLY A 449 3.44 33.22 -3.56
N SER A 450 4.24 34.27 -3.32
CA SER A 450 5.09 34.92 -4.32
C SER A 450 6.52 34.38 -4.39
N ASP A 451 6.91 33.52 -3.46
CA ASP A 451 8.29 33.02 -3.40
C ASP A 451 8.59 32.12 -4.60
N ARG A 452 9.79 32.32 -5.16
CA ARG A 452 10.33 31.46 -6.21
C ARG A 452 11.29 30.49 -5.57
N LEU A 453 11.12 29.22 -5.91
CA LEU A 453 11.88 28.13 -5.32
C LEU A 453 12.51 27.31 -6.44
N VAL A 454 13.70 26.79 -6.17
CA VAL A 454 14.41 25.87 -7.05
C VAL A 454 14.82 24.64 -6.24
N CYS A 455 14.67 23.47 -6.83
CA CYS A 455 15.17 22.24 -6.25
C CYS A 455 16.54 21.92 -6.85
N THR A 456 17.44 21.31 -6.07
CA THR A 456 18.66 20.70 -6.61
C THR A 456 18.33 19.45 -7.42
N ASP A 457 19.37 18.79 -7.94
CA ASP A 457 19.24 17.41 -8.37
C ASP A 457 18.72 16.57 -7.19
N LEU A 458 17.79 15.64 -7.48
CA LEU A 458 17.30 14.67 -6.51
C LEU A 458 18.08 13.37 -6.72
N LEU A 459 18.70 12.89 -5.65
CA LEU A 459 19.63 11.75 -5.68
C LEU A 459 18.95 10.55 -5.01
N SER A 460 18.90 9.42 -5.71
CA SER A 460 18.33 8.19 -5.16
C SER A 460 19.15 7.73 -3.97
N ILE A 461 18.47 7.30 -2.90
CA ILE A 461 19.14 6.61 -1.78
C ILE A 461 19.43 5.14 -2.13
N ASP A 462 18.91 4.62 -3.23
CA ASP A 462 19.12 3.23 -3.64
C ASP A 462 20.48 3.01 -4.34
N ALA A 463 20.91 1.75 -4.41
CA ALA A 463 22.15 1.32 -5.06
C ALA A 463 22.22 1.65 -6.56
N SER A 464 21.10 2.02 -7.19
CA SER A 464 21.05 2.41 -8.61
C SER A 464 21.81 3.70 -8.92
N THR A 465 22.12 4.54 -7.91
CA THR A 465 22.72 5.88 -8.08
C THR A 465 21.92 6.81 -9.02
N ALA A 466 20.63 6.52 -9.22
CA ALA A 466 19.78 7.30 -10.12
C ALA A 466 19.70 8.77 -9.65
N THR A 467 19.75 9.69 -10.61
CA THR A 467 19.68 11.13 -10.36
C THR A 467 18.57 11.72 -11.22
N ILE A 468 17.68 12.50 -10.60
CA ILE A 468 16.70 13.32 -11.27
C ILE A 468 17.28 14.73 -11.38
N PRO A 469 17.61 15.21 -12.59
CA PRO A 469 18.18 16.53 -12.76
C PRO A 469 17.20 17.62 -12.29
N ALA A 470 17.70 18.68 -11.66
CA ALA A 470 16.92 19.82 -11.17
C ALA A 470 15.96 20.42 -12.22
N ARG A 471 16.36 20.39 -13.50
CA ARG A 471 15.55 20.88 -14.64
C ARG A 471 14.28 20.07 -14.88
N ASP A 472 14.26 18.82 -14.43
CA ASP A 472 13.15 17.88 -14.60
C ASP A 472 12.24 17.85 -13.35
N VAL A 473 12.61 18.62 -12.33
CA VAL A 473 11.83 18.86 -11.10
C VAL A 473 11.07 20.17 -11.22
N ALA A 474 9.75 20.10 -11.11
CA ALA A 474 8.88 21.26 -10.97
C ALA A 474 8.62 21.54 -9.49
N VAL A 475 8.79 22.80 -9.09
CA VAL A 475 8.44 23.27 -7.74
C VAL A 475 7.40 24.36 -7.84
N THR A 476 6.28 24.18 -7.15
CA THR A 476 5.22 25.18 -7.06
C THR A 476 4.90 25.46 -5.60
N VAL A 477 4.66 26.73 -5.27
CA VAL A 477 4.19 27.11 -3.95
C VAL A 477 2.68 26.89 -3.91
N GLN A 478 2.18 26.20 -2.87
CA GLN A 478 0.76 25.95 -2.70
C GLN A 478 0.31 26.25 -1.27
N ALA A 479 -0.93 26.73 -1.14
CA ALA A 479 -1.62 26.81 0.14
C ALA A 479 -2.06 25.41 0.59
N LEU A 480 -1.97 25.16 1.88
CA LEU A 480 -2.35 23.91 2.52
C LEU A 480 -3.69 24.06 3.27
N PRO A 481 -4.39 22.96 3.58
CA PRO A 481 -5.71 23.01 4.21
C PRO A 481 -5.74 23.75 5.55
N ASP A 482 -4.62 23.74 6.30
CA ASP A 482 -4.45 24.43 7.57
C ASP A 482 -4.14 25.94 7.42
N GLY A 483 -4.12 26.45 6.18
CA GLY A 483 -3.80 27.84 5.85
C GLY A 483 -2.30 28.15 5.78
N THR A 484 -1.43 27.18 6.04
CA THR A 484 0.01 27.33 5.83
C THR A 484 0.37 27.21 4.35
N VAL A 485 1.64 27.48 4.03
CA VAL A 485 2.16 27.44 2.65
C VAL A 485 3.28 26.40 2.58
N GLY A 486 3.21 25.53 1.59
CA GLY A 486 4.22 24.50 1.32
C GLY A 486 4.72 24.57 -0.12
N ALA A 487 5.83 23.89 -0.39
CA ALA A 487 6.37 23.70 -1.72
C ALA A 487 5.97 22.32 -2.24
N ARG A 488 5.14 22.27 -3.28
CA ARG A 488 4.86 21.03 -4.01
C ARG A 488 6.01 20.77 -4.98
N VAL A 489 6.64 19.61 -4.83
CA VAL A 489 7.69 19.08 -5.69
C VAL A 489 7.09 18.00 -6.57
N GLN A 490 7.28 18.10 -7.89
CA GLN A 490 6.80 17.15 -8.89
C GLN A 490 7.91 16.84 -9.88
N VAL A 491 7.92 15.61 -10.40
CA VAL A 491 8.85 15.20 -11.45
C VAL A 491 8.10 15.13 -12.77
N ARG A 492 8.68 15.73 -13.81
CA ARG A 492 8.06 15.80 -15.15
C ARG A 492 8.25 14.52 -15.96
N ASP A 493 9.30 13.78 -15.66
CA ASP A 493 9.68 12.57 -16.37
C ASP A 493 9.14 11.32 -15.66
N ALA A 494 8.16 10.67 -16.28
CA ALA A 494 7.56 9.43 -15.78
C ALA A 494 8.47 8.19 -15.92
N THR A 495 9.63 8.31 -16.58
CA THR A 495 10.57 7.19 -16.79
C THR A 495 11.58 7.03 -15.67
N VAL A 496 11.59 7.95 -14.70
CA VAL A 496 12.46 7.89 -13.52
C VAL A 496 12.20 6.59 -12.74
N PRO A 497 13.25 5.86 -12.33
CA PRO A 497 13.10 4.66 -11.51
C PRO A 497 12.32 4.95 -10.22
N HIS A 498 11.53 4.00 -9.77
CA HIS A 498 10.89 4.10 -8.46
C HIS A 498 11.95 4.18 -7.34
N GLY A 499 11.57 4.71 -6.19
CA GLY A 499 12.43 4.80 -5.02
C GLY A 499 12.39 6.16 -4.33
N LEU A 500 13.07 6.25 -3.19
CA LEU A 500 13.21 7.49 -2.42
C LEU A 500 14.43 8.30 -2.92
N TYR A 501 14.20 9.58 -3.16
CA TYR A 501 15.20 10.54 -3.61
C TYR A 501 15.33 11.68 -2.60
N VAL A 502 16.56 12.17 -2.43
CA VAL A 502 16.91 13.25 -1.51
C VAL A 502 17.56 14.39 -2.28
N GLY A 503 17.18 15.62 -1.96
CA GLY A 503 17.84 16.82 -2.46
C GLY A 503 17.49 18.01 -1.58
N ASP A 504 17.67 19.22 -2.11
CA ASP A 504 17.48 20.46 -1.36
C ASP A 504 16.54 21.41 -2.09
N LEU A 505 15.75 22.13 -1.32
CA LEU A 505 14.94 23.24 -1.76
C LEU A 505 15.66 24.54 -1.41
N ASN A 506 15.92 25.34 -2.44
CA ASN A 506 16.68 26.58 -2.34
C ASN A 506 15.88 27.78 -2.85
N THR A 507 16.26 28.97 -2.40
CA THR A 507 15.95 30.20 -3.13
C THR A 507 16.78 30.29 -4.42
N PRO A 508 16.42 31.14 -5.39
CA PRO A 508 17.13 31.23 -6.68
C PRO A 508 18.58 31.72 -6.57
N ASP A 509 18.93 32.38 -5.47
CA ASP A 509 20.29 32.81 -5.11
C ASP A 509 21.10 31.72 -4.38
N GLY A 510 20.52 30.52 -4.18
CA GLY A 510 21.22 29.34 -3.68
C GLY A 510 21.19 29.16 -2.16
N ARG A 511 20.38 29.93 -1.41
CA ARG A 511 20.22 29.71 0.02
C ARG A 511 19.29 28.52 0.28
N LEU A 512 19.75 27.58 1.09
CA LEU A 512 18.97 26.43 1.56
C LEU A 512 17.77 26.87 2.38
N LEU A 513 16.60 26.32 2.05
CA LEU A 513 15.34 26.54 2.76
C LEU A 513 14.92 25.29 3.52
N ALA A 514 14.91 24.14 2.85
CA ALA A 514 14.52 22.86 3.44
C ALA A 514 15.09 21.67 2.65
N PRO A 515 15.34 20.54 3.30
CA PRO A 515 15.60 19.29 2.57
C PRO A 515 14.34 18.84 1.83
N VAL A 516 14.54 18.15 0.71
CA VAL A 516 13.49 17.53 -0.11
C VAL A 516 13.65 16.02 -0.03
N HIS A 517 12.57 15.35 0.37
CA HIS A 517 12.45 13.90 0.32
C HIS A 517 11.30 13.56 -0.62
N PHE A 518 11.60 12.88 -1.72
CA PHE A 518 10.66 12.64 -2.81
C PHE A 518 10.63 11.17 -3.19
N TYR A 519 9.47 10.52 -3.09
CA TYR A 519 9.30 9.13 -3.48
C TYR A 519 8.61 9.01 -4.84
N VAL A 520 9.27 8.32 -5.78
CA VAL A 520 8.68 7.93 -7.05
C VAL A 520 8.07 6.54 -6.87
N SER A 521 6.74 6.42 -6.94
CA SER A 521 6.05 5.12 -6.79
C SER A 521 5.88 4.35 -8.10
N GLN A 522 5.80 5.07 -9.23
CA GLN A 522 5.30 4.55 -10.52
C GLN A 522 3.88 3.95 -10.46
N ALA A 523 3.15 4.19 -9.36
CA ALA A 523 1.77 3.73 -9.20
C ALA A 523 0.82 4.66 -9.95
N THR A 524 -0.06 4.06 -10.75
CA THR A 524 -1.18 4.78 -11.37
C THR A 524 -2.48 4.41 -10.67
N GLY A 525 -3.45 5.32 -10.65
CA GLY A 525 -4.80 5.01 -10.19
C GLY A 525 -5.36 3.79 -10.93
N ALA A 526 -6.11 2.95 -10.22
CA ALA A 526 -6.76 1.77 -10.78
C ALA A 526 -7.84 2.13 -11.81
#